data_AF-A0A838FPF1-F1
#
_entry.id   AF-A0A838FPF1-F1
#
_cell.length_a   1.000
_cell.length_b   1.000
_cell.length_c   1.000
_cell.angle_alpha   90.00
_cell.angle_beta   90.00
_cell.angle_gamma   90.00
#
_symmetry.space_group_name_H-M   'P 1'
#
loop_
_entity.id
_entity.type
_entity.pdbx_description
1 polymer ?
#
loop_
_entity_poly.entity_id
_entity_poly.type
_entity_poly.pdbx_seq_one_letter_code
_entity_poly.pdbx_strand_id
1 'polypeptide(L)'
;MKLRLQKIPAFDARRGGLKRSHCAGLDMRDRRHLASAEVWHTRDQHTLLRFSACGMRAHFRATSSRGASIAGWTCKQLESAVHEQLAGWFCDVYEENED
;
A
#
# COMPACT_ATOMS: atom_id res chain seq x y z
N MET A 1 1.91 15.14 -1.08
CA MET A 1 0.46 14.91 -0.80
C MET A 1 0.41 13.78 0.20
N LYS A 2 -0.31 13.91 1.32
CA LYS A 2 -0.36 12.87 2.35
C LYS A 2 -1.46 11.84 2.06
N LEU A 3 -1.10 10.57 2.18
CA LEU A 3 -2.01 9.44 2.09
C LEU A 3 -2.63 9.19 3.47
N ARG A 4 -3.87 8.71 3.51
CA ARG A 4 -4.48 8.13 4.71
C ARG A 4 -4.76 6.65 4.46
N LEU A 5 -4.30 5.80 5.38
CA LEU A 5 -4.52 4.37 5.36
C LEU A 5 -5.56 3.96 6.39
N GLN A 6 -6.52 3.15 5.97
CA GLN A 6 -7.43 2.44 6.86
C GLN A 6 -7.16 0.95 6.74
N LYS A 7 -6.74 0.30 7.82
CA LYS A 7 -6.54 -1.16 7.85
C LYS A 7 -7.88 -1.86 7.59
N ILE A 8 -7.87 -2.85 6.72
CA ILE A 8 -9.04 -3.66 6.37
C ILE A 8 -8.70 -5.15 6.49
N PRO A 9 -9.71 -6.03 6.57
CA PRO A 9 -9.50 -7.45 6.34
C PRO A 9 -8.85 -7.70 4.98
N ALA A 10 -8.20 -8.86 4.84
CA ALA A 10 -7.57 -9.24 3.57
C ALA A 10 -8.56 -9.16 2.41
N PHE A 11 -8.11 -8.63 1.27
CA PHE A 11 -8.88 -8.63 0.03
C PHE A 11 -8.29 -9.63 -0.97
N ASP A 12 -9.17 -10.28 -1.73
CA ASP A 12 -8.75 -11.24 -2.76
C ASP A 12 -8.47 -10.52 -4.08
N ALA A 13 -7.18 -10.27 -4.34
CA ALA A 13 -6.67 -9.69 -5.58
C ALA A 13 -7.04 -10.49 -6.85
N ARG A 14 -7.50 -11.74 -6.72
CA ARG A 14 -7.88 -12.62 -7.85
C ARG A 14 -9.37 -12.52 -8.21
N ARG A 15 -10.21 -11.94 -7.36
CA ARG A 15 -11.62 -11.75 -7.68
C ARG A 15 -11.75 -10.63 -8.73
N GLY A 16 -12.49 -10.89 -9.81
CA GLY A 16 -12.59 -10.05 -11.02
C GLY A 16 -13.18 -8.63 -10.86
N GLY A 17 -13.23 -8.11 -9.64
CA GLY A 17 -13.60 -6.73 -9.32
C GLY A 17 -12.40 -5.80 -9.10
N LEU A 18 -11.16 -6.32 -9.09
CA LEU A 18 -9.96 -5.55 -8.82
C LEU A 18 -9.08 -5.41 -10.08
N LYS A 19 -8.71 -4.17 -10.39
CA LYS A 19 -7.70 -3.85 -11.41
C LYS A 19 -6.42 -3.46 -10.70
N ARG A 20 -5.34 -4.20 -10.95
CA ARG A 20 -4.01 -3.82 -10.45
C ARG A 20 -3.60 -2.51 -11.12
N SER A 21 -3.07 -1.57 -10.34
CA SER A 21 -2.49 -0.35 -10.89
C SER A 21 -1.31 -0.70 -11.79
N HIS A 22 -1.16 0.01 -12.90
CA HIS A 22 -0.01 -0.13 -13.79
C HIS A 22 1.27 0.49 -13.21
N CYS A 23 1.14 1.27 -12.13
CA CYS A 23 2.29 1.67 -11.34
C CYS A 23 2.86 0.40 -10.72
N ALA A 24 4.04 -0.01 -11.20
CA ALA A 24 4.70 -1.21 -10.73
C ALA A 24 4.82 -1.18 -9.20
N GLY A 25 4.81 -2.37 -8.59
CA GLY A 25 4.89 -2.53 -7.14
C GLY A 25 6.02 -1.68 -6.55
N LEU A 26 5.73 -1.06 -5.42
CA LEU A 26 6.63 -0.13 -4.76
C LEU A 26 7.45 -0.90 -3.76
N ASP A 27 8.70 -1.16 -4.13
CA ASP A 27 9.62 -1.97 -3.35
C ASP A 27 10.60 -1.06 -2.59
N MET A 28 10.80 -1.35 -1.31
CA MET A 28 11.77 -0.70 -0.44
C MET A 28 12.69 -1.75 0.15
N ARG A 29 13.99 -1.51 0.07
CA ARG A 29 15.00 -2.43 0.59
C ARG A 29 15.77 -1.74 1.71
N ASP A 30 15.85 -2.40 2.85
CA ASP A 30 16.81 -2.03 3.90
C ASP A 30 17.69 -3.23 4.27
N ARG A 31 19.01 -3.06 4.12
CA ARG A 31 20.04 -4.09 4.30
C ARG A 31 19.66 -5.45 3.67
N ARG A 32 19.12 -6.36 4.49
CA ARG A 32 18.78 -7.75 4.13
C ARG A 32 17.30 -7.96 3.85
N HIS A 33 16.47 -6.95 4.01
CA HIS A 33 15.05 -7.09 4.01
C HIS A 33 14.39 -6.27 2.91
N LEU A 34 13.23 -6.76 2.47
CA LEU A 34 12.43 -6.20 1.40
C LEU A 34 11.02 -5.96 1.92
N ALA A 35 10.57 -4.71 1.83
CA ALA A 35 9.18 -4.35 1.90
C ALA A 35 8.66 -4.09 0.49
N SER A 36 7.42 -4.47 0.22
CA SER A 36 6.76 -4.18 -1.04
C SER A 36 5.34 -3.71 -0.81
N ALA A 37 4.88 -2.82 -1.69
CA ALA A 37 3.50 -2.38 -1.74
C ALA A 37 2.92 -2.62 -3.13
N GLU A 38 1.72 -3.19 -3.15
CA GLU A 38 0.95 -3.39 -4.36
C GLU A 38 -0.34 -2.58 -4.29
N VAL A 39 -0.77 -2.06 -5.43
CA VAL A 39 -1.91 -1.14 -5.54
C VAL A 39 -2.98 -1.73 -6.44
N TRP A 40 -4.23 -1.71 -5.99
CA TRP A 40 -5.40 -2.11 -6.77
C TRP A 40 -6.49 -1.05 -6.70
N HIS A 41 -7.33 -1.06 -7.72
CA HIS A 41 -8.50 -0.22 -7.83
C HIS A 41 -9.74 -1.10 -7.99
N THR A 42 -10.79 -0.79 -7.22
CA THR A 42 -12.12 -1.38 -7.38
C THR A 42 -12.89 -0.69 -8.51
N ARG A 43 -14.00 -1.28 -8.96
CA ARG A 43 -14.92 -0.64 -9.91
C ARG A 43 -15.47 0.69 -9.37
N ASP A 44 -15.69 0.77 -8.07
CA ASP A 44 -16.20 1.95 -7.36
C ASP A 44 -15.09 2.98 -7.02
N GLN A 45 -13.94 2.91 -7.73
CA GLN A 45 -12.83 3.85 -7.59
C GLN A 45 -12.24 3.91 -6.17
N HIS A 46 -12.35 2.84 -5.38
CA HIS A 46 -11.58 2.69 -4.15
C HIS A 46 -10.19 2.16 -4.46
N THR A 47 -9.17 2.72 -3.81
CA THR A 47 -7.80 2.24 -3.89
C THR A 47 -7.49 1.36 -2.70
N LEU A 48 -6.99 0.16 -2.99
CA LEU A 48 -6.57 -0.84 -2.00
C LEU A 48 -5.07 -1.04 -2.10
N LEU A 49 -4.43 -1.21 -0.95
CA LEU A 49 -2.99 -1.44 -0.84
C LEU A 49 -2.74 -2.72 -0.07
N ARG A 50 -1.74 -3.47 -0.51
CA ARG A 50 -1.17 -4.61 0.23
C ARG A 50 0.28 -4.31 0.49
N PHE A 51 0.65 -4.19 1.75
CA PHE A 51 2.04 -4.11 2.18
C PHE A 51 2.52 -5.50 2.58
N SER A 52 3.75 -5.85 2.19
CA SER A 52 4.38 -7.11 2.52
C SER A 52 5.81 -6.87 2.97
N ALA A 53 6.21 -7.43 4.11
CA ALA A 53 7.59 -7.37 4.61
C ALA A 53 7.82 -8.55 5.56
N CYS A 54 9.01 -9.16 5.51
CA CYS A 54 9.43 -10.20 6.48
C CYS A 54 8.40 -11.32 6.72
N GLY A 55 7.69 -11.76 5.67
CA GLY A 55 6.63 -12.79 5.77
C GLY A 55 5.27 -12.26 6.25
N MET A 56 5.20 -11.04 6.74
CA MET A 56 3.96 -10.38 7.15
C MET A 56 3.27 -9.67 5.99
N ARG A 57 1.95 -9.54 6.10
CA ARG A 57 1.11 -8.83 5.13
C ARG A 57 0.07 -7.98 5.83
N ALA A 58 -0.09 -6.75 5.38
CA ALA A 58 -1.14 -5.84 5.82
C ALA A 58 -1.95 -5.32 4.63
N HIS A 59 -3.25 -5.17 4.82
CA HIS A 59 -4.17 -4.72 3.77
C HIS A 59 -4.83 -3.43 4.21
N PHE A 60 -4.89 -2.47 3.29
CA PHE A 60 -5.40 -1.14 3.56
C PHE A 60 -6.34 -0.67 2.46
N ARG A 61 -7.31 0.15 2.84
CA ARG A 61 -7.99 1.08 1.96
C ARG A 61 -7.27 2.42 2.04
N ALA A 62 -6.96 3.01 0.89
CA ALA A 62 -6.22 4.25 0.79
C ALA A 62 -7.11 5.39 0.27
N THR A 63 -7.00 6.55 0.93
CA THR A 63 -7.62 7.81 0.50
C THR A 63 -6.62 8.94 0.61
N SER A 64 -6.95 10.11 0.06
CA SER A 64 -6.19 11.32 0.37
C SER A 64 -6.38 11.67 1.86
N SER A 65 -5.53 12.56 2.38
CA SER A 65 -5.68 13.09 3.75
C SER A 65 -7.05 13.75 4.01
N ARG A 66 -7.73 14.22 2.97
CA ARG A 66 -9.09 14.79 3.03
C ARG A 66 -10.21 13.74 2.84
N GLY A 67 -9.86 12.46 2.77
CA GLY A 67 -10.82 11.36 2.55
C GLY A 67 -11.27 11.17 1.10
N ALA A 68 -10.72 11.93 0.15
CA ALA A 68 -11.07 11.80 -1.26
C ALA A 68 -10.46 10.53 -1.88
N SER A 69 -11.12 10.00 -2.92
CA SER A 69 -10.55 8.92 -3.73
C SER A 69 -9.23 9.36 -4.37
N ILE A 70 -8.32 8.41 -4.48
CA ILE A 70 -7.01 8.57 -5.12
C ILE A 70 -6.86 7.68 -6.35
N ALA A 71 -7.94 7.07 -6.84
CA ALA A 71 -7.88 6.18 -7.99
C ALA A 71 -7.43 6.90 -9.28
N GLY A 72 -7.62 8.22 -9.36
CA GLY A 72 -7.15 9.07 -10.45
C GLY A 72 -5.77 9.68 -10.26
N TRP A 73 -5.02 9.32 -9.20
CA TRP A 73 -3.66 9.83 -9.01
C TRP A 73 -2.71 9.24 -10.06
N THR A 74 -1.75 10.04 -10.50
CA THR A 74 -0.67 9.57 -11.38
C THR A 74 0.26 8.60 -10.65
N CYS A 75 1.01 7.78 -11.38
CA CYS A 75 1.96 6.86 -10.75
C CYS A 75 2.98 7.56 -9.87
N LYS A 76 3.49 8.71 -10.29
CA LYS A 76 4.44 9.49 -9.49
C LYS A 76 3.84 9.97 -8.15
N GLN A 77 2.56 10.35 -8.16
CA GLN A 77 1.85 10.74 -6.93
C GLN A 77 1.60 9.55 -6.01
N LEU A 78 1.20 8.41 -6.56
CA LEU A 78 1.01 7.17 -5.80
C LEU A 78 2.33 6.67 -5.21
N GLU A 79 3.39 6.60 -6.01
CA GLU A 79 4.73 6.17 -5.60
C GLU A 79 5.25 6.97 -4.42
N SER A 80 5.30 8.30 -4.56
CA SER A 80 5.80 9.17 -3.48
C SER A 80 4.99 9.03 -2.19
N ALA A 81 3.66 8.94 -2.29
CA ALA A 81 2.80 8.88 -1.11
C ALA A 81 2.77 7.49 -0.46
N VAL A 82 2.87 6.42 -1.24
CA VAL A 82 2.87 5.04 -0.71
C VAL A 82 4.25 4.68 -0.18
N HIS A 83 5.36 5.14 -0.77
CA HIS A 83 6.69 4.95 -0.20
C HIS A 83 6.83 5.52 1.21
N GLU A 84 6.31 6.73 1.45
CA GLU A 84 6.31 7.34 2.80
C GLU A 84 5.58 6.45 3.81
N GLN A 85 4.44 5.86 3.42
CA GLN A 85 3.66 4.99 4.31
C GLN A 85 4.27 3.60 4.47
N LEU A 86 4.87 3.05 3.40
CA LEU A 86 5.55 1.76 3.43
C LEU A 86 6.77 1.83 4.33
N ALA A 87 7.55 2.92 4.29
CA ALA A 87 8.68 3.13 5.19
C ALA A 87 8.24 3.12 6.66
N GLY A 88 7.21 3.90 7.00
CA GLY A 88 6.70 3.95 8.37
C GLY A 88 6.23 2.58 8.86
N TRP A 89 5.39 1.90 8.06
CA TRP A 89 4.93 0.55 8.41
C TRP A 89 6.08 -0.45 8.53
N PHE A 90 7.08 -0.37 7.65
CA PHE A 90 8.22 -1.28 7.68
C PHE A 90 9.09 -1.07 8.93
N CYS A 91 9.31 0.17 9.36
CA CYS A 91 9.99 0.46 10.62
C CYS A 91 9.22 -0.10 11.82
N ASP A 92 7.90 0.12 11.89
CA ASP A 92 7.06 -0.41 12.97
C ASP A 92 7.15 -1.95 13.04
N VAL A 93 7.18 -2.60 11.86
CA VAL A 93 7.36 -4.06 11.76
C VAL A 93 8.71 -4.53 12.31
N TYR A 94 9.80 -3.79 12.10
CA TYR A 94 11.09 -4.16 12.71
C TYR A 94 11.07 -4.03 14.21
N GLU A 95 10.60 -2.89 14.70
CA GLU A 95 10.60 -2.61 16.15
C GLU A 95 9.77 -3.66 16.90
N GLU A 96 8.66 -4.13 16.34
CA GLU A 96 7.85 -5.20 16.95
C GLU A 96 8.46 -6.62 16.87
N ASN A 97 9.50 -6.85 16.05
CA ASN A 97 10.09 -8.17 15.82
C ASN A 97 11.56 -8.29 16.27
N GLU A 98 12.13 -7.25 16.88
CA GLU A 98 13.49 -7.27 17.48
C GLU A 98 13.51 -7.62 18.98
N ASP A 99 12.37 -8.01 19.58
CA ASP A 99 12.25 -8.53 20.96
C ASP A 99 12.39 -10.06 21.05
#